data_AF-A0A1W1HDN9-F1
#
_entry.id   AF-A0A1W1HDN9-F1
#
_cell.length_a   1.000
_cell.length_b   1.000
_cell.length_c   1.000
_cell.angle_alpha   90.00
_cell.angle_beta   90.00
_cell.angle_gamma   90.00
#
_symmetry.space_group_name_H-M   'P 1'
#
loop_
_entity.id
_entity.type
_entity.pdbx_description
1 polymer ?
#
loop_
_entity_poly.entity_id
_entity_poly.type
_entity_poly.pdbx_seq_one_letter_code
_entity_poly.pdbx_strand_id
1 'polypeptide(L)'
;MTKGVNRPDVNATEQTPKNGLAVVISLILLTGVGTLTYRTEAMPPIFVKGGIESFLLNFGQWRGQRQLVEPEIIEASGAEESFSGYYVNDKNEVVSLYIGYRSSAFLENRNFFHSPTVCLPASGWKTLEQSRHTLHDIPFYQTFDVTQMVVGGPMESRQLVYFWFQTKDRVTHDKNINRFHLAMHAIKKDNTHDLFIRLMTSIKDDGVMQDSQQRLESFARDMMPVLDQFLKDRQYEGGTPSN
;
A
#
# COMPACT_ATOMS: atom_id res chain seq x y z
N MET A 1 -35.50 -59.37 58.83
CA MET A 1 -35.38 -57.90 58.85
C MET A 1 -33.98 -57.52 58.38
N THR A 2 -33.82 -57.26 57.09
CA THR A 2 -32.58 -56.74 56.50
C THR A 2 -32.96 -55.56 55.61
N LYS A 3 -32.51 -54.37 56.00
CA LYS A 3 -32.77 -53.10 55.31
C LYS A 3 -32.01 -53.08 53.97
N GLY A 4 -32.72 -53.12 52.86
CA GLY A 4 -32.18 -52.74 51.55
C GLY A 4 -32.06 -51.22 51.48
N VAL A 5 -30.83 -50.72 51.39
CA VAL A 5 -30.52 -49.30 51.20
C VAL A 5 -30.76 -48.97 49.73
N ASN A 6 -31.74 -48.11 49.45
CA ASN A 6 -32.00 -47.58 48.12
C ASN A 6 -31.00 -46.43 47.85
N ARG A 7 -30.12 -46.57 46.86
CA ARG A 7 -29.25 -45.49 46.36
C ARG A 7 -29.98 -44.73 45.25
N PRO A 8 -29.94 -43.40 45.19
CA PRO A 8 -30.55 -42.66 44.09
C PRO A 8 -29.67 -42.77 42.83
N ASP A 9 -30.31 -43.02 41.69
CA ASP A 9 -29.71 -42.93 40.37
C ASP A 9 -29.32 -41.48 40.08
N VAL A 10 -28.02 -41.21 40.02
CA VAL A 10 -27.48 -39.94 39.49
C VAL A 10 -27.49 -40.05 37.97
N ASN A 11 -28.49 -39.42 37.34
CA ASN A 11 -28.49 -39.17 35.90
C ASN A 11 -27.28 -38.29 35.55
N ALA A 12 -26.22 -38.90 35.03
CA ALA A 12 -25.12 -38.20 34.38
C ALA A 12 -25.66 -37.59 33.09
N THR A 13 -25.93 -36.28 33.11
CA THR A 13 -26.15 -35.53 31.89
C THR A 13 -24.83 -35.55 31.11
N GLU A 14 -24.77 -36.27 29.99
CA GLU A 14 -23.66 -36.18 29.04
C GLU A 14 -23.57 -34.73 28.54
N GLN A 15 -22.71 -33.94 29.19
CA GLN A 15 -22.26 -32.67 28.63
C GLN A 15 -21.36 -33.02 27.45
N THR A 16 -21.91 -32.97 26.25
CA THR A 16 -21.09 -32.93 25.03
C THR A 16 -20.07 -31.80 25.20
N PRO A 17 -18.76 -32.08 25.16
CA PRO A 17 -17.77 -31.05 25.41
C PRO A 17 -17.88 -30.03 24.29
N LYS A 18 -18.28 -28.79 24.63
CA LYS A 18 -18.33 -27.63 23.71
C LYS A 18 -17.02 -27.42 22.92
N ASN A 19 -15.94 -28.00 23.41
CA ASN A 19 -14.61 -28.01 22.82
C ASN A 19 -14.51 -28.90 21.56
N GLY A 20 -15.31 -29.96 21.44
CA GLY A 20 -15.26 -30.86 20.28
C GLY A 20 -15.69 -30.17 18.99
N LEU A 21 -16.76 -29.37 19.05
CA LEU A 21 -17.21 -28.57 17.91
C LEU A 21 -16.19 -27.49 17.53
N ALA A 22 -15.60 -26.81 18.51
CA ALA A 22 -14.58 -25.79 18.27
C ALA A 22 -13.30 -26.38 17.64
N VAL A 23 -12.88 -27.58 18.07
CA VAL A 23 -11.73 -28.29 17.49
C VAL A 23 -12.03 -28.72 16.05
N VAL A 24 -13.22 -29.25 15.78
CA VAL A 24 -13.63 -29.63 14.42
C VAL A 24 -13.71 -28.42 13.50
N ILE A 25 -14.30 -27.31 13.95
CA ILE A 25 -14.33 -26.05 13.18
C ILE A 25 -12.90 -25.55 12.91
N SER A 26 -12.02 -25.58 13.92
CA SER A 26 -10.63 -25.15 13.76
C SER A 26 -9.87 -26.03 12.77
N LEU A 27 -10.08 -27.35 12.81
CA LEU A 27 -9.47 -28.30 11.87
C LEU A 27 -9.98 -28.10 10.45
N ILE A 28 -11.29 -27.85 10.26
CA ILE A 28 -11.88 -27.54 8.96
C ILE A 28 -11.34 -26.20 8.42
N LEU A 29 -11.21 -25.18 9.27
CA LEU A 29 -10.61 -23.90 8.89
C LEU A 29 -9.14 -24.09 8.50
N LEU A 30 -8.36 -24.84 9.27
CA LEU A 30 -6.95 -25.11 8.99
C LEU A 30 -6.75 -25.93 7.72
N THR A 31 -7.58 -26.96 7.47
CA THR A 31 -7.52 -27.73 6.21
C THR A 31 -8.03 -26.93 5.03
N GLY A 32 -9.07 -26.10 5.21
CA GLY A 32 -9.54 -25.17 4.20
C GLY A 32 -8.46 -24.15 3.81
N VAL A 33 -7.79 -23.55 4.79
CA VAL A 33 -6.64 -22.65 4.60
C VAL A 33 -5.49 -23.40 3.94
N GLY A 34 -5.10 -24.57 4.44
CA GLY A 34 -3.99 -25.36 3.89
C GLY A 34 -4.22 -25.79 2.44
N THR A 35 -5.45 -26.19 2.09
CA THR A 35 -5.82 -26.56 0.71
C THR A 35 -5.85 -25.34 -0.21
N LEU A 36 -6.28 -24.18 0.29
CA LEU A 36 -6.26 -22.92 -0.46
C LEU A 36 -4.81 -22.50 -0.76
N THR A 37 -3.93 -22.52 0.24
CA THR A 37 -2.50 -22.22 0.11
C THR A 37 -1.78 -23.18 -0.83
N TYR A 38 -2.13 -24.46 -0.82
CA TYR A 38 -1.52 -25.45 -1.72
C TYR A 38 -2.00 -25.32 -3.18
N ARG A 39 -3.14 -24.65 -3.41
CA ARG A 39 -3.75 -24.47 -4.75
C ARG A 39 -3.54 -23.08 -5.34
N THR A 40 -2.87 -22.18 -4.63
CA THR A 40 -2.38 -20.92 -5.19
C THR A 40 -1.08 -21.21 -5.94
N GLU A 41 -1.19 -21.56 -7.22
CA GLU A 41 -0.08 -21.30 -8.14
C GLU A 41 0.25 -19.81 -8.02
N ALA A 42 1.53 -19.48 -7.83
CA ALA A 42 1.97 -18.09 -7.77
C ALA A 42 1.53 -17.41 -9.08
N MET A 43 0.66 -16.40 -8.96
CA MET A 43 0.23 -15.65 -10.13
C MET A 43 1.45 -15.00 -10.79
N PRO A 44 1.52 -14.98 -12.14
CA PRO A 44 2.69 -14.45 -12.82
C PRO A 44 2.89 -12.99 -12.45
N PRO A 45 4.14 -12.53 -12.21
CA PRO A 45 4.41 -11.13 -11.91
C PRO A 45 3.97 -10.23 -13.07
N ILE A 46 3.44 -9.06 -12.75
CA ILE A 46 3.10 -8.01 -13.70
C ILE A 46 4.29 -7.06 -13.77
N PHE A 47 4.97 -7.02 -14.91
CA PHE A 47 6.11 -6.13 -15.14
C PHE A 47 5.69 -4.91 -15.93
N VAL A 48 6.48 -3.83 -15.82
CA VAL A 48 6.31 -2.62 -16.63
C VAL A 48 7.38 -2.59 -17.73
N LYS A 49 6.98 -2.44 -18.99
CA LYS A 49 7.94 -2.34 -20.11
C LYS A 49 8.83 -1.10 -19.93
N GLY A 50 10.13 -1.37 -19.72
CA GLY A 50 11.13 -0.34 -19.41
C GLY A 50 11.22 0.06 -17.93
N GLY A 51 10.55 -0.69 -17.05
CA GLY A 51 10.57 -0.50 -15.60
C GLY A 51 9.77 0.71 -15.12
N ILE A 52 9.41 0.72 -13.83
CA ILE A 52 8.74 1.89 -13.22
C ILE A 52 9.66 3.11 -13.23
N GLU A 53 10.98 2.94 -13.24
CA GLU A 53 11.95 4.03 -13.31
C GLU A 53 11.77 4.87 -14.58
N SER A 54 11.17 4.32 -15.64
CA SER A 54 10.87 5.02 -16.88
C SER A 54 9.62 5.91 -16.83
N PHE A 55 9.01 6.08 -15.65
CA PHE A 55 7.87 6.97 -15.46
C PHE A 55 8.13 8.39 -15.98
N LEU A 56 7.07 9.04 -16.46
CA LEU A 56 7.15 10.26 -17.26
C LEU A 56 7.61 11.46 -16.44
N LEU A 57 8.54 12.22 -17.01
CA LEU A 57 9.04 13.47 -16.41
C LEU A 57 8.20 14.69 -16.79
N ASN A 58 7.19 14.58 -17.63
CA ASN A 58 6.37 15.72 -18.03
C ASN A 58 4.91 15.32 -18.11
N PHE A 59 4.04 16.05 -17.41
CA PHE A 59 2.59 15.89 -17.49
C PHE A 59 1.88 17.15 -16.96
N GLY A 60 0.76 17.52 -17.58
CA GLY A 60 0.05 18.75 -17.27
C GLY A 60 0.99 19.96 -17.31
N GLN A 61 1.07 20.69 -16.20
CA GLN A 61 1.97 21.84 -16.00
C GLN A 61 3.34 21.47 -15.39
N TRP A 62 3.54 20.20 -15.01
CA TRP A 62 4.69 19.75 -14.24
C TRP A 62 5.82 19.26 -15.14
N ARG A 63 7.01 19.79 -14.89
CA ARG A 63 8.27 19.39 -15.52
C ARG A 63 9.20 18.82 -14.47
N GLY A 64 9.63 17.59 -14.70
CA GLY A 64 10.31 16.74 -13.75
C GLY A 64 11.78 16.55 -14.08
N GLN A 65 12.56 16.33 -13.03
CA GLN A 65 13.92 15.82 -13.11
C GLN A 65 14.01 14.57 -12.23
N ARG A 66 14.55 13.49 -12.80
CA ARG A 66 14.74 12.23 -12.06
C ARG A 66 15.74 12.44 -10.92
N GLN A 67 15.43 11.86 -9.78
CA GLN A 67 16.30 11.77 -8.63
C GLN A 67 16.78 10.33 -8.47
N LEU A 68 18.07 10.16 -8.22
CA LEU A 68 18.62 8.87 -7.84
C LEU A 68 18.20 8.55 -6.41
N VAL A 69 17.65 7.36 -6.22
CA VAL A 69 17.35 6.81 -4.90
C VAL A 69 18.40 5.75 -4.60
N GLU A 70 19.01 5.83 -3.42
CA GLU A 70 19.98 4.83 -3.01
C GLU A 70 19.29 3.46 -2.87
N PRO A 71 19.91 2.36 -3.33
CA PRO A 71 19.31 1.02 -3.28
C PRO A 71 18.81 0.61 -1.89
N GLU A 72 19.50 1.04 -0.83
CA GLU A 72 19.09 0.77 0.56
C GLU A 72 17.73 1.38 0.91
N ILE A 73 17.41 2.57 0.38
CA ILE A 73 16.10 3.22 0.60
C ILE A 73 14.99 2.47 -0.15
N ILE A 74 15.29 1.98 -1.36
CA ILE A 74 14.36 1.17 -2.15
C ILE A 74 14.04 -0.12 -1.41
N GLU A 75 15.07 -0.83 -0.96
CA GLU A 75 14.94 -2.09 -0.20
C GLU A 75 14.20 -1.86 1.13
N ALA A 76 14.55 -0.82 1.88
CA ALA A 76 13.88 -0.45 3.13
C ALA A 76 12.40 -0.07 2.92
N SER A 77 12.05 0.47 1.75
CA SER A 77 10.65 0.75 1.41
C SER A 77 9.84 -0.51 1.11
N GLY A 78 10.50 -1.63 0.80
CA GLY A 78 9.87 -2.88 0.34
C GLY A 78 9.51 -2.89 -1.15
N ALA A 79 10.07 -1.97 -1.94
CA ALA A 79 9.87 -1.88 -3.38
C ALA A 79 10.81 -2.84 -4.14
N GLU A 80 10.35 -3.36 -5.28
CA GLU A 80 11.19 -4.12 -6.24
C GLU A 80 11.87 -3.16 -7.21
N GLU A 81 11.11 -2.19 -7.71
CA GLU A 81 11.58 -1.10 -8.55
C GLU A 81 11.07 0.22 -7.97
N SER A 82 11.74 1.33 -8.31
CA SER A 82 11.24 2.64 -7.88
C SER A 82 11.51 3.74 -8.89
N PHE A 83 10.66 4.76 -8.83
CA PHE A 83 10.88 6.04 -9.47
C PHE A 83 10.94 7.13 -8.40
N SER A 84 11.87 8.06 -8.55
CA SER A 84 11.83 9.32 -7.81
C SER A 84 12.16 10.50 -8.71
N GLY A 85 11.53 11.63 -8.44
CA GLY A 85 11.81 12.88 -9.15
C GLY A 85 11.28 14.10 -8.44
N TYR A 86 11.90 15.25 -8.74
CA TYR A 86 11.38 16.56 -8.38
C TYR A 86 10.70 17.18 -9.58
N TYR A 87 9.50 17.70 -9.37
CA TYR A 87 8.69 18.35 -10.39
C TYR A 87 8.49 19.80 -10.04
N VAL A 88 8.55 20.64 -11.07
CA VAL A 88 8.34 22.09 -10.98
C VAL A 88 7.24 22.50 -11.97
N ASN A 89 6.31 23.35 -11.54
CA ASN A 89 5.32 23.96 -12.42
C ASN A 89 5.70 25.38 -12.83
N ASP A 90 4.89 26.01 -13.68
CA ASP A 90 5.12 27.38 -14.17
C ASP A 90 5.09 28.46 -13.05
N LYS A 91 4.59 28.11 -11.85
CA LYS A 91 4.58 28.98 -10.67
C LYS A 91 5.80 28.77 -9.76
N ASN A 92 6.80 27.99 -10.20
CA ASN A 92 7.96 27.57 -9.41
C ASN A 92 7.60 26.80 -8.14
N GLU A 93 6.45 26.13 -8.13
CA GLU A 93 6.08 25.23 -7.06
C GLU A 93 6.77 23.89 -7.25
N VAL A 94 7.31 23.32 -6.18
CA VAL A 94 8.09 22.07 -6.23
C VAL A 94 7.33 20.94 -5.55
N VAL A 95 7.28 19.78 -6.19
CA VAL A 95 6.77 18.53 -5.61
C VAL A 95 7.80 17.42 -5.82
N SER A 96 8.15 16.72 -4.75
CA SER A 96 8.89 15.47 -4.82
C SER A 96 7.92 14.31 -4.94
N LEU A 97 8.17 13.43 -5.90
CA LEU A 97 7.44 12.18 -6.10
C LEU A 97 8.36 11.00 -5.82
N TYR A 98 7.82 10.01 -5.13
CA TYR A 98 8.37 8.66 -5.05
C TYR A 98 7.27 7.65 -5.39
N ILE A 99 7.58 6.70 -6.26
CA ILE A 99 6.75 5.54 -6.59
C ILE A 99 7.57 4.30 -6.30
N GLY A 100 7.14 3.49 -5.35
CA GLY A 100 7.60 2.11 -5.18
C GLY A 100 6.69 1.18 -5.96
N TYR A 101 7.27 0.24 -6.71
CA TYR A 101 6.54 -0.75 -7.51
C TYR A 101 6.86 -2.17 -7.04
N ARG A 102 5.85 -3.03 -7.04
CA ARG A 102 6.00 -4.47 -6.90
C ARG A 102 5.21 -5.19 -7.98
N SER A 103 5.92 -6.04 -8.72
CA SER A 103 5.37 -6.82 -9.83
C SER A 103 4.42 -7.92 -9.36
N SER A 104 4.58 -8.40 -8.13
CA SER A 104 3.63 -9.35 -7.54
C SER A 104 3.40 -9.05 -6.07
N ALA A 105 2.13 -9.01 -5.71
CA ALA A 105 1.67 -8.87 -4.32
C ALA A 105 1.91 -10.12 -3.47
N PHE A 106 2.38 -11.23 -4.07
CA PHE A 106 2.44 -12.56 -3.44
C PHE A 106 3.84 -13.17 -3.43
N LEU A 107 4.89 -12.44 -3.82
CA LEU A 107 6.25 -12.97 -3.77
C LEU A 107 6.66 -13.31 -2.33
N GLU A 108 7.05 -14.57 -2.16
CA GLU A 108 7.06 -15.34 -0.90
C GLU A 108 8.13 -14.93 0.14
N ASN A 109 8.99 -13.93 -0.11
CA ASN A 109 10.20 -13.80 0.72
C ASN A 109 10.80 -12.39 0.95
N ARG A 110 10.12 -11.28 0.64
CA ARG A 110 10.68 -9.94 0.95
C ARG A 110 9.58 -8.92 1.30
N ASN A 111 9.81 -8.21 2.40
CA ASN A 111 9.05 -7.13 3.05
C ASN A 111 7.91 -6.47 2.24
N PHE A 112 6.69 -6.44 2.81
CA PHE A 112 5.60 -5.56 2.36
C PHE A 112 6.03 -4.09 2.38
N PHE A 113 5.40 -3.23 1.56
CA PHE A 113 5.70 -1.80 1.63
C PHE A 113 5.58 -1.29 3.06
N HIS A 114 6.61 -0.62 3.53
CA HIS A 114 6.59 0.06 4.82
C HIS A 114 6.06 1.48 4.67
N SER A 115 5.33 1.96 5.68
CA SER A 115 4.93 3.37 5.72
C SER A 115 6.18 4.24 5.82
N PRO A 116 6.18 5.45 5.23
CA PRO A 116 7.31 6.38 5.30
C PRO A 116 7.64 6.85 6.72
N THR A 117 6.83 6.47 7.72
CA THR A 117 7.18 6.56 9.15
C THR A 117 8.45 5.80 9.52
N VAL A 118 8.90 4.85 8.69
CA VAL A 118 10.17 4.13 8.88
C VAL A 118 11.31 4.78 8.09
N CYS A 119 11.06 5.21 6.85
CA CYS A 119 12.12 5.68 5.95
C CYS A 119 12.46 7.18 6.12
N LEU A 120 11.47 8.02 6.45
CA LEU A 120 11.69 9.47 6.65
C LEU A 120 12.63 9.77 7.84
N PRO A 121 12.51 9.10 9.01
CA PRO A 121 13.46 9.26 10.10
C PRO A 121 14.89 8.88 9.73
N ALA A 122 15.08 7.81 8.94
CA ALA A 122 16.41 7.42 8.46
C ALA A 122 17.05 8.50 7.56
N SER A 123 16.22 9.28 6.85
CA SER A 123 16.64 10.43 6.05
C SER A 123 16.71 11.75 6.83
N GLY A 124 16.64 11.70 8.18
CA GLY A 124 16.75 12.88 9.04
C GLY A 124 15.48 13.70 9.23
N TRP A 125 14.32 13.23 8.73
CA TRP A 125 13.03 13.90 8.91
C TRP A 125 12.30 13.41 10.17
N LYS A 126 11.84 14.33 11.00
CA LYS A 126 11.04 14.03 12.19
C LYS A 126 9.56 14.22 11.91
N THR A 127 8.74 13.20 12.17
CA THR A 127 7.28 13.35 12.12
C THR A 127 6.80 14.29 13.23
N LEU A 128 6.09 15.34 12.83
CA LEU A 128 5.50 16.33 13.73
C LEU A 128 4.00 16.07 13.91
N GLU A 129 3.32 15.76 12.81
CA GLU A 129 1.87 15.49 12.78
C GLU A 129 1.58 14.39 11.76
N GLN A 130 0.56 13.58 12.03
CA GLN A 130 0.01 12.62 11.09
C GLN A 130 -1.51 12.60 11.20
N SER A 131 -2.19 12.72 10.07
CA SER A 131 -3.65 12.72 9.97
C SER A 131 -4.10 12.04 8.67
N ARG A 132 -5.41 11.95 8.47
CA ARG A 132 -6.00 11.52 7.21
C ARG A 132 -6.46 12.75 6.45
N HIS A 133 -6.22 12.79 5.15
CA HIS A 133 -6.73 13.81 4.24
C HIS A 133 -7.46 13.15 3.08
N THR A 134 -8.52 13.78 2.58
CA THR A 134 -9.32 13.23 1.48
C THR A 134 -8.98 14.01 0.21
N LEU A 135 -8.53 13.30 -0.82
CA LEU A 135 -8.35 13.87 -2.15
C LEU A 135 -9.66 13.78 -2.93
N HIS A 136 -10.02 14.87 -3.59
CA HIS A 136 -11.23 14.99 -4.40
C HIS A 136 -10.89 15.24 -5.88
N ASP A 137 -11.85 14.93 -6.74
CA ASP A 137 -11.81 15.16 -8.18
C ASP A 137 -10.60 14.51 -8.87
N ILE A 138 -10.20 13.33 -8.39
CA ILE A 138 -9.14 12.54 -9.00
C ILE A 138 -9.73 11.72 -10.16
N PRO A 139 -9.24 11.84 -11.40
CA PRO A 139 -9.71 11.03 -12.51
C PRO A 139 -9.69 9.52 -12.19
N PHE A 140 -10.73 8.80 -12.62
CA PHE A 140 -11.01 7.38 -12.33
C PHE A 140 -11.34 7.02 -10.88
N TYR A 141 -10.63 7.60 -9.91
CA TYR A 141 -10.79 7.29 -8.49
C TYR A 141 -11.83 8.16 -7.77
N GLN A 142 -12.21 9.29 -8.37
CA GLN A 142 -13.07 10.34 -7.81
C GLN A 142 -12.55 10.88 -6.48
N THR A 143 -12.83 10.18 -5.38
CA THR A 143 -12.46 10.57 -4.02
C THR A 143 -11.81 9.40 -3.30
N PHE A 144 -10.66 9.64 -2.66
CA PHE A 144 -10.02 8.65 -1.79
C PHE A 144 -9.22 9.31 -0.68
N ASP A 145 -8.96 8.53 0.38
CA ASP A 145 -8.17 8.99 1.51
C ASP A 145 -6.68 8.73 1.30
N VAL A 146 -5.86 9.68 1.74
CA VAL A 146 -4.40 9.58 1.86
C VAL A 146 -3.98 9.77 3.32
N THR A 147 -2.81 9.24 3.66
CA THR A 147 -2.18 9.63 4.93
C THR A 147 -1.44 10.94 4.71
N GLN A 148 -1.80 11.96 5.48
CA GLN A 148 -1.12 13.24 5.54
C GLN A 148 -0.13 13.21 6.70
N MET A 149 1.11 13.67 6.45
CA MET A 149 2.09 13.90 7.50
C MET A 149 2.71 15.29 7.35
N VAL A 150 3.02 15.90 8.49
CA VAL A 150 3.93 17.05 8.54
C VAL A 150 5.24 16.57 9.13
N VAL A 151 6.33 16.80 8.41
CA VAL A 151 7.67 16.43 8.88
C VAL A 151 8.56 17.66 9.00
N GLY A 152 9.39 17.68 10.04
CA GLY A 152 10.40 18.71 10.31
C GLY A 152 11.79 18.19 9.96
N GLY A 153 12.59 19.01 9.30
CA GLY A 153 13.98 18.72 8.94
C GLY A 153 14.95 19.73 9.54
N PRO A 154 16.21 19.72 9.09
CA PRO A 154 17.21 20.72 9.47
C PRO A 154 16.74 22.15 9.17
N MET A 155 17.29 23.13 9.92
CA MET A 155 17.01 24.56 9.74
C MET A 155 15.51 24.92 9.85
N GLU A 156 14.78 24.24 10.73
CA GLU A 156 13.32 24.42 10.93
C GLU A 156 12.46 24.21 9.68
N SER A 157 13.01 23.57 8.64
CA SER A 157 12.26 23.28 7.42
C SER A 157 11.10 22.33 7.70
N ARG A 158 9.92 22.65 7.17
CA ARG A 158 8.73 21.80 7.26
C ARG A 158 8.31 21.31 5.89
N GLN A 159 7.90 20.06 5.79
CA GLN A 159 7.36 19.46 4.58
C GLN A 159 5.99 18.86 4.86
N LEU A 160 5.07 19.06 3.91
CA LEU A 160 3.83 18.33 3.83
C LEU A 160 4.08 17.06 3.01
N VAL A 161 3.60 15.93 3.51
CA VAL A 161 3.72 14.63 2.87
C VAL A 161 2.34 14.02 2.70
N TYR A 162 2.02 13.59 1.48
CA TYR A 162 0.93 12.65 1.23
C TYR A 162 1.51 11.31 0.84
N PHE A 163 0.93 10.24 1.37
CA PHE A 163 1.20 8.91 0.85
C PHE A 163 -0.03 8.01 0.87
N TRP A 164 -0.03 7.05 -0.03
CA TRP A 164 -1.05 6.01 -0.13
C TRP A 164 -0.47 4.76 -0.78
N PHE A 165 -1.23 3.68 -0.70
CA PHE A 165 -0.97 2.42 -1.37
C PHE A 165 -2.03 2.21 -2.45
N GLN A 166 -1.66 1.52 -3.52
CA GLN A 166 -2.54 1.32 -4.66
C GLN A 166 -2.32 -0.03 -5.32
N THR A 167 -3.40 -0.79 -5.47
CA THR A 167 -3.46 -1.96 -6.36
C THR A 167 -3.88 -1.50 -7.76
N LYS A 168 -4.05 -2.43 -8.71
CA LYS A 168 -4.56 -2.09 -10.05
C LYS A 168 -5.92 -1.35 -10.06
N ASP A 169 -6.74 -1.50 -9.02
CA ASP A 169 -8.13 -1.00 -8.98
C ASP A 169 -8.55 -0.34 -7.65
N ARG A 170 -7.68 -0.30 -6.64
CA ARG A 170 -7.98 0.26 -5.32
C ARG A 170 -6.87 1.18 -4.85
N VAL A 171 -7.26 2.23 -4.15
CA VAL A 171 -6.35 3.15 -3.44
C VAL A 171 -6.71 3.14 -1.95
N THR A 172 -5.71 3.19 -1.08
CA THR A 172 -5.92 3.25 0.36
C THR A 172 -4.80 3.99 1.09
N HIS A 173 -5.15 4.76 2.12
CA HIS A 173 -4.17 5.43 2.98
C HIS A 173 -3.48 4.49 3.96
N ASP A 174 -4.04 3.30 4.22
CA ASP A 174 -3.62 2.40 5.30
C ASP A 174 -2.99 1.11 4.76
N LYS A 175 -1.79 0.80 5.27
CA LYS A 175 -1.04 -0.39 4.90
C LYS A 175 -1.80 -1.70 5.17
N ASN A 176 -2.52 -1.80 6.28
CA ASN A 176 -3.25 -3.01 6.65
C ASN A 176 -4.49 -3.21 5.77
N ILE A 177 -5.17 -2.12 5.41
CA ILE A 177 -6.25 -2.16 4.43
C ILE A 177 -5.69 -2.59 3.06
N ASN A 178 -4.52 -2.08 2.65
CA ASN A 178 -3.88 -2.52 1.41
C ASN A 178 -3.58 -4.02 1.43
N ARG A 179 -2.99 -4.53 2.53
CA ARG A 179 -2.72 -5.96 2.71
C ARG A 179 -4.00 -6.81 2.64
N PHE A 180 -5.10 -6.30 3.17
CA PHE A 180 -6.40 -6.98 3.04
C PHE A 180 -6.85 -7.04 1.58
N HIS A 181 -6.75 -5.93 0.82
CA HIS A 181 -7.08 -5.93 -0.60
C HIS A 181 -6.21 -6.89 -1.41
N LEU A 182 -4.90 -6.90 -1.17
CA LEU A 182 -3.98 -7.86 -1.79
C LEU A 182 -4.38 -9.31 -1.48
N ALA A 183 -4.68 -9.63 -0.22
CA ALA A 183 -5.17 -10.96 0.15
C ALA A 183 -6.45 -11.33 -0.61
N MET A 184 -7.37 -10.38 -0.79
CA MET A 184 -8.60 -10.60 -1.56
C MET A 184 -8.34 -10.85 -3.05
N HIS A 185 -7.34 -10.20 -3.66
CA HIS A 185 -6.91 -10.51 -5.03
C HIS A 185 -6.36 -11.94 -5.14
N ALA A 186 -5.54 -12.39 -4.18
CA ALA A 186 -5.03 -13.77 -4.15
C ALA A 186 -6.17 -14.80 -4.08
N ILE A 187 -7.11 -14.60 -3.15
CA ILE A 187 -8.25 -15.51 -2.96
C ILE A 187 -9.09 -15.60 -4.24
N LYS A 188 -9.25 -14.47 -4.96
CA LYS A 188 -10.00 -14.40 -6.21
C LYS A 188 -9.21 -14.85 -7.44
N LYS A 189 -7.93 -15.18 -7.31
CA LYS A 189 -7.00 -15.42 -8.43
C LYS A 189 -7.01 -14.27 -9.44
N ASP A 190 -7.07 -13.05 -8.92
CA ASP A 190 -7.12 -11.83 -9.70
C ASP A 190 -5.74 -11.16 -9.68
N ASN A 191 -4.94 -11.39 -10.72
CA ASN A 191 -3.55 -10.94 -10.77
C ASN A 191 -3.44 -9.41 -10.61
N THR A 192 -2.46 -8.95 -9.82
CA THR A 192 -2.35 -7.53 -9.45
C THR A 192 -0.91 -7.15 -9.07
N HIS A 193 -0.56 -5.90 -9.32
CA HIS A 193 0.66 -5.25 -8.83
C HIS A 193 0.33 -4.42 -7.58
N ASP A 194 1.35 -3.98 -6.85
CA ASP A 194 1.21 -3.08 -5.71
C ASP A 194 2.09 -1.85 -5.88
N LEU A 195 1.55 -0.69 -5.53
CA LEU A 195 2.22 0.61 -5.58
C LEU A 195 2.23 1.25 -4.21
N PHE A 196 3.34 1.90 -3.90
CA PHE A 196 3.43 2.87 -2.82
C PHE A 196 3.77 4.23 -3.42
N ILE A 197 2.92 5.23 -3.19
CA ILE A 197 3.11 6.57 -3.74
C ILE A 197 3.29 7.55 -2.59
N ARG A 198 4.32 8.40 -2.70
CA ARG A 198 4.59 9.48 -1.75
C ARG A 198 4.83 10.78 -2.50
N LEU A 199 4.08 11.81 -2.12
CA LEU A 199 4.27 13.19 -2.55
C LEU A 199 4.82 14.00 -1.37
N MET A 200 5.76 14.91 -1.64
CA MET A 200 6.27 15.84 -0.64
C MET A 200 6.43 17.24 -1.20
N THR A 201 6.18 18.26 -0.38
CA THR A 201 6.37 19.66 -0.73
C THR A 201 6.70 20.50 0.50
N SER A 202 7.43 21.61 0.31
CA SER A 202 7.77 22.52 1.41
C SER A 202 6.56 23.30 1.90
N ILE A 203 6.40 23.35 3.22
CA ILE A 203 5.53 24.30 3.90
C ILE A 203 6.39 25.56 4.13
N LYS A 204 6.04 26.68 3.49
CA LYS A 204 6.77 27.95 3.67
C LYS A 204 6.46 28.54 5.05
N ASP A 205 7.44 29.25 5.62
CA ASP A 205 7.33 29.84 6.97
C ASP A 205 6.23 30.91 7.09
N ASP A 206 5.86 31.54 5.98
CA ASP A 206 4.75 32.48 5.82
C ASP A 206 3.47 31.84 5.26
N GLY A 207 3.53 30.56 4.90
CA GLY A 207 2.51 29.87 4.14
C GLY A 207 1.43 29.24 5.01
N VAL A 208 0.17 29.41 4.59
CA VAL A 208 -0.94 28.62 5.11
C VAL A 208 -0.73 27.18 4.63
N MET A 209 -0.86 26.20 5.53
CA MET A 209 -0.85 24.76 5.20
C MET A 209 -1.65 24.45 3.92
N GLN A 210 -2.75 25.18 3.73
CA GLN A 210 -3.63 25.14 2.58
C GLN A 210 -2.92 25.28 1.22
N ASP A 211 -1.91 26.15 1.09
CA ASP A 211 -1.17 26.30 -0.18
C ASP A 211 -0.37 25.03 -0.50
N SER A 212 0.21 24.40 0.52
CA SER A 212 0.94 23.14 0.37
C SER A 212 -0.01 22.00 0.02
N GLN A 213 -1.20 21.96 0.64
CA GLN A 213 -2.25 20.99 0.33
C GLN A 213 -2.75 21.16 -1.10
N GLN A 214 -3.11 22.38 -1.51
CA GLN A 214 -3.57 22.69 -2.88
C GLN A 214 -2.54 22.27 -3.93
N ARG A 215 -1.25 22.51 -3.66
CA ARG A 215 -0.16 22.08 -4.54
C ARG A 215 -0.09 20.57 -4.69
N LEU A 216 -0.11 19.81 -3.59
CA LEU A 216 -0.09 18.34 -3.63
C LEU A 216 -1.35 17.77 -4.29
N GLU A 217 -2.51 18.35 -4.01
CA GLU A 217 -3.78 17.96 -4.64
C GLU A 217 -3.77 18.21 -6.15
N SER A 218 -3.29 19.38 -6.60
CA SER A 218 -3.14 19.67 -8.02
C SER A 218 -2.17 18.71 -8.70
N PHE A 219 -1.05 18.41 -8.04
CA PHE A 219 -0.08 17.43 -8.55
C PHE A 219 -0.71 16.05 -8.67
N ALA A 220 -1.43 15.58 -7.65
CA ALA A 220 -2.11 14.29 -7.66
C ALA A 220 -3.17 14.21 -8.77
N ARG A 221 -3.97 15.27 -8.97
CA ARG A 221 -4.96 15.35 -10.07
C ARG A 221 -4.32 15.24 -11.46
N ASP A 222 -3.17 15.88 -11.66
CA ASP A 222 -2.45 15.85 -12.94
C ASP A 222 -1.71 14.51 -13.16
N MET A 223 -1.13 13.93 -12.10
CA MET A 223 -0.27 12.74 -12.16
C MET A 223 -1.08 11.44 -12.25
N MET A 224 -2.16 11.28 -11.47
CA MET A 224 -2.90 10.02 -11.35
C MET A 224 -3.41 9.44 -12.67
N PRO A 225 -4.06 10.21 -13.58
CA PRO A 225 -4.48 9.66 -14.88
C PRO A 225 -3.29 9.25 -15.75
N VAL A 226 -2.16 9.95 -15.64
CA VAL A 226 -0.94 9.65 -16.40
C VAL A 226 -0.28 8.38 -15.89
N LEU A 227 -0.24 8.17 -14.57
CA LEU A 227 0.25 6.94 -13.96
C LEU A 227 -0.60 5.74 -14.35
N ASP A 228 -1.92 5.86 -14.28
CA ASP A 228 -2.84 4.80 -14.68
C ASP A 228 -2.67 4.42 -16.16
N GLN A 229 -2.59 5.42 -17.05
CA GLN A 229 -2.35 5.19 -18.47
C GLN A 229 -0.97 4.56 -18.72
N PHE A 230 0.08 5.06 -18.05
CA PHE A 230 1.44 4.54 -18.17
C PHE A 230 1.51 3.05 -17.79
N LEU A 231 0.85 2.65 -16.69
CA LEU A 231 0.79 1.26 -16.27
C LEU A 231 -0.02 0.41 -17.26
N LYS A 232 -1.21 0.87 -17.66
CA LYS A 232 -2.07 0.15 -18.61
C LYS A 232 -1.37 -0.13 -19.94
N ASP A 233 -0.64 0.83 -20.48
CA ASP A 233 0.02 0.72 -21.78
C ASP A 233 1.28 -0.15 -21.75
N ARG A 234 1.89 -0.32 -20.57
CA ARG A 234 3.21 -0.93 -20.44
C ARG A 234 3.24 -2.21 -19.62
N GLN A 235 2.16 -2.53 -18.91
CA GLN A 235 2.12 -3.73 -18.09
C GLN A 235 2.05 -5.01 -18.95
N TYR A 236 2.76 -6.06 -18.52
CA TYR A 236 2.69 -7.39 -19.12
C TYR A 236 2.94 -8.47 -18.07
N GLU A 237 2.35 -9.65 -18.26
CA GLU A 237 2.56 -10.79 -17.37
C GLU A 237 3.87 -11.52 -17.69
N GLY A 238 4.67 -11.79 -16.66
CA GLY A 238 5.87 -12.60 -16.75
C GLY A 238 5.59 -13.99 -17.32
N GLY A 239 6.38 -14.40 -18.31
CA GLY A 239 6.16 -15.63 -19.08
C GLY A 239 5.49 -15.42 -20.44
N THR A 240 4.99 -14.21 -20.72
CA THR A 240 4.53 -13.81 -22.05
C THR A 240 5.70 -13.18 -22.83
N PRO A 241 6.00 -13.57 -24.08
CA PRO A 241 7.06 -12.94 -24.87
C PRO A 241 6.75 -11.46 -25.09
N SER A 242 7.69 -10.58 -24.74
CA SER A 242 7.59 -9.16 -25.08
C SER A 242 7.73 -9.00 -26.60
N ASN A 243 6.63 -8.66 -27.30
CA ASN A 243 6.68 -8.17 -28.67
C ASN A 243 7.20 -6.72 -28.73
#